data_AF-A0A135VGX3-F1
#
_entry.id   AF-A0A135VGX3-F1
#
_cell.length_a   1.000
_cell.length_b   1.000
_cell.length_c   1.000
_cell.angle_alpha   90.00
_cell.angle_beta   90.00
_cell.angle_gamma   90.00
#
_symmetry.space_group_name_H-M   'P 1'
#
loop_
_entity.id
_entity.type
_entity.pdbx_description
1 polymer ?
#
loop_
_entity_poly.entity_id
_entity_poly.type
_entity_poly.pdbx_seq_one_letter_code
_entity_poly.pdbx_strand_id
1 'polypeptide(L)'
;MTDQLELMVKYLVHLQFYSEEEGVLYSRDKKHRLSIKGIGPVVAAFEDEFKRHLHLIRRKEFRLFLQEIAKKIPFEVEPVLLQFNDSVRELGSHNLTDELSANFLIGPIRQSLQTREFEACMYEIRNEAIQRLGRDDAAKIVDDRISDFYSKNEFSVSMLHNLALLNLLTSLFGTEESKDRVTLIVEQFCEELITKLSSD
;
A
#
# COMPACT_ATOMS: atom_id res chain seq x y z
N MET A 1 27.63 -3.06 12.35
CA MET A 1 27.11 -1.69 12.17
C MET A 1 26.01 -1.80 11.13
N THR A 2 24.76 -1.67 11.52
CA THR A 2 23.64 -1.77 10.57
C THR A 2 23.65 -0.54 9.68
N ASP A 3 23.50 -0.75 8.38
CA ASP A 3 23.47 0.30 7.37
C ASP A 3 22.24 1.19 7.59
N GLN A 4 22.44 2.50 7.80
CA GLN A 4 21.35 3.46 8.06
C GLN A 4 20.33 3.48 6.91
N LEU A 5 20.80 3.25 5.69
CA LEU A 5 19.94 3.22 4.51
C LEU A 5 19.05 1.98 4.49
N GLU A 6 19.57 0.81 4.91
CA GLU A 6 18.75 -0.40 5.05
C GLU A 6 17.68 -0.25 6.14
N LEU A 7 18.03 0.40 7.27
CA LEU A 7 17.06 0.72 8.31
C LEU A 7 15.97 1.67 7.81
N MET A 8 16.33 2.64 6.96
CA MET A 8 15.37 3.55 6.33
C MET A 8 14.42 2.79 5.40
N VAL A 9 14.92 1.87 4.58
CA VAL A 9 14.06 1.01 3.73
C VAL A 9 13.06 0.23 4.58
N LYS A 10 13.56 -0.43 5.64
CA LYS A 10 12.73 -1.19 6.57
C LYS A 10 11.63 -0.33 7.15
N TYR A 11 12.00 0.84 7.67
CA TYR A 11 11.05 1.79 8.22
C TYR A 11 9.97 2.17 7.20
N LEU A 12 10.35 2.55 5.98
CA LEU A 12 9.41 3.03 4.95
C LEU A 12 8.44 1.94 4.49
N VAL A 13 8.91 0.70 4.32
CA VAL A 13 8.07 -0.44 3.93
C VAL A 13 7.07 -0.79 5.03
N HIS A 14 7.48 -0.75 6.29
CA HIS A 14 6.64 -1.14 7.43
C HIS A 14 5.69 -0.01 7.89
N LEU A 15 6.05 1.24 7.60
CA LEU A 15 5.38 2.44 8.13
C LEU A 15 3.87 2.41 7.88
N GLN A 16 3.10 2.37 8.99
CA GLN A 16 1.62 2.34 8.99
C GLN A 16 0.98 1.11 8.34
N PHE A 17 1.77 0.09 7.99
CA PHE A 17 1.33 -1.09 7.27
C PHE A 17 1.49 -2.37 8.11
N TYR A 18 2.70 -2.69 8.56
CA TYR A 18 3.05 -3.98 9.18
C TYR A 18 4.02 -3.85 10.36
N SER A 19 3.76 -4.59 11.46
CA SER A 19 4.74 -4.81 12.54
C SER A 19 5.32 -6.21 12.44
N GLU A 20 6.64 -6.29 12.30
CA GLU A 20 7.38 -7.56 12.29
C GLU A 20 7.44 -8.19 13.68
N GLU A 21 7.61 -7.36 14.72
CA GLU A 21 7.68 -7.82 16.11
C GLU A 21 6.39 -8.51 16.54
N GLU A 22 5.24 -7.96 16.12
CA GLU A 22 3.93 -8.53 16.43
C GLU A 22 3.42 -9.50 15.36
N GLY A 23 3.99 -9.47 14.15
CA GLY A 23 3.48 -10.24 13.01
C GLY A 23 2.06 -9.84 12.60
N VAL A 24 1.75 -8.54 12.66
CA VAL A 24 0.40 -8.01 12.41
C VAL A 24 0.39 -6.91 11.35
N LEU A 25 -0.69 -6.90 10.58
CA LEU A 25 -1.10 -5.78 9.73
C LEU A 25 -1.95 -4.81 10.57
N TYR A 26 -1.73 -3.51 10.44
CA TYR A 26 -2.57 -2.51 11.10
C TYR A 26 -3.67 -1.99 10.20
N SER A 27 -4.73 -1.42 10.77
CA SER A 27 -5.62 -0.49 10.05
C SER A 27 -4.89 0.83 9.76
N ARG A 28 -5.43 1.63 8.83
CA ARG A 28 -4.89 2.96 8.49
C ARG A 28 -4.68 3.87 9.72
N ASP A 29 -5.62 3.83 10.66
CA ASP A 29 -5.59 4.61 11.91
C ASP A 29 -4.85 3.91 13.07
N LYS A 30 -4.29 2.72 12.82
CA LYS A 30 -3.57 1.86 13.78
C LYS A 30 -4.37 1.41 15.00
N LYS A 31 -5.70 1.59 15.01
CA LYS A 31 -6.55 1.13 16.13
C LYS A 31 -6.82 -0.37 16.07
N HIS A 32 -6.76 -0.95 14.89
CA HIS A 32 -7.02 -2.36 14.68
C HIS A 32 -5.78 -3.07 14.15
N ARG A 33 -5.69 -4.36 14.48
CA ARG A 33 -4.60 -5.24 14.10
C ARG A 33 -5.16 -6.57 13.62
N LEU A 34 -4.52 -7.14 12.60
CA LEU A 34 -4.86 -8.43 12.04
C LEU A 34 -3.59 -9.27 11.90
N SER A 35 -3.57 -10.44 12.52
CA SER A 35 -2.49 -11.40 12.33
C SER A 35 -2.85 -12.33 11.18
N ILE A 36 -1.96 -12.41 10.18
CA ILE A 36 -2.12 -13.32 9.05
C ILE A 36 -0.86 -14.18 8.97
N LYS A 37 -1.02 -15.49 9.14
CA LYS A 37 0.11 -16.42 9.09
C LYS A 37 0.78 -16.37 7.71
N GLY A 38 2.11 -16.25 7.70
CA GLY A 38 2.93 -16.33 6.48
C GLY A 38 3.19 -15.01 5.77
N ILE A 39 2.71 -13.87 6.28
CA ILE A 39 2.91 -12.56 5.62
C ILE A 39 4.30 -11.96 5.86
N GLY A 40 4.97 -12.31 6.96
CA GLY A 40 6.31 -11.80 7.28
C GLY A 40 7.32 -11.99 6.13
N PRO A 41 7.47 -13.21 5.58
CA PRO A 41 8.32 -13.44 4.40
C PRO A 41 7.93 -12.62 3.16
N VAL A 42 6.65 -12.33 2.96
CA VAL A 42 6.16 -11.52 1.83
C VAL A 42 6.61 -10.07 1.99
N VAL A 43 6.46 -9.50 3.19
CA VAL A 43 6.92 -8.14 3.50
C VAL A 43 8.45 -8.04 3.41
N ALA A 44 9.17 -9.04 3.92
CA ALA A 44 10.63 -9.10 3.83
C ALA A 44 11.11 -9.19 2.37
N ALA A 45 10.43 -9.95 1.50
CA ALA A 45 10.76 -10.03 0.08
C ALA A 45 10.54 -8.69 -0.65
N PHE A 46 9.47 -7.96 -0.29
CA PHE A 46 9.23 -6.61 -0.79
C PHE A 46 10.30 -5.62 -0.31
N GLU A 47 10.70 -5.69 0.97
CA GLU A 47 11.80 -4.90 1.54
C GLU A 47 13.14 -5.18 0.82
N ASP A 48 13.45 -6.46 0.59
CA ASP A 48 14.67 -6.91 -0.06
C ASP A 48 14.81 -6.38 -1.48
N GLU A 49 13.69 -6.18 -2.19
CA GLU A 49 13.73 -5.64 -3.55
C GLU A 49 14.36 -4.24 -3.55
N PHE A 50 14.00 -3.38 -2.59
CA PHE A 50 14.64 -2.06 -2.45
C PHE A 50 16.10 -2.17 -1.98
N LYS A 51 16.37 -3.03 -0.99
CA LYS A 51 17.72 -3.19 -0.41
C LYS A 51 18.77 -3.57 -1.44
N ARG A 52 18.44 -4.49 -2.35
CA ARG A 52 19.35 -4.98 -3.41
C ARG A 52 19.88 -3.85 -4.31
N HIS A 53 19.13 -2.76 -4.43
CA HIS A 53 19.44 -1.65 -5.33
C HIS A 53 19.93 -0.38 -4.61
N LEU A 54 20.14 -0.40 -3.30
CA LEU A 54 20.60 0.77 -2.52
C LEU A 54 21.94 1.36 -2.99
N HIS A 55 22.80 0.53 -3.58
CA HIS A 55 24.05 1.00 -4.18
C HIS A 55 23.82 2.02 -5.31
N LEU A 56 22.69 1.97 -6.01
CA LEU A 56 22.31 2.93 -7.04
C LEU A 56 21.94 4.29 -6.43
N ILE A 57 21.27 4.30 -5.27
CA ILE A 57 20.99 5.53 -4.52
C ILE A 57 22.29 6.21 -4.10
N ARG A 58 23.25 5.45 -3.57
CA ARG A 58 24.58 5.95 -3.18
C ARG A 58 25.35 6.58 -4.34
N ARG A 59 25.22 5.99 -5.53
CA ARG A 59 25.81 6.49 -6.78
C ARG A 59 25.00 7.62 -7.42
N LYS A 60 23.88 8.00 -6.82
CA LYS A 60 22.93 9.00 -7.35
C LYS A 60 22.33 8.60 -8.71
N GLU A 61 22.28 7.30 -9.00
CA GLU A 61 21.70 6.69 -10.20
C GLU A 61 20.19 6.42 -10.00
N PHE A 62 19.44 7.45 -9.61
CA PHE A 62 18.06 7.31 -9.12
C PHE A 62 17.07 6.76 -10.16
N ARG A 63 17.20 7.17 -11.43
CA ARG A 63 16.35 6.61 -12.49
C ARG A 63 16.60 5.12 -12.68
N LEU A 64 17.87 4.69 -12.64
CA LEU A 64 18.21 3.27 -12.76
C LEU A 64 17.68 2.49 -11.56
N PHE A 65 17.77 3.06 -10.35
CA PHE A 65 17.13 2.50 -9.16
C PHE A 65 15.64 2.24 -9.40
N LEU A 66 14.88 3.25 -9.84
CA LEU A 66 13.45 3.11 -10.12
C LEU A 66 13.17 2.06 -11.22
N GLN A 67 13.98 2.06 -12.29
CA GLN A 67 13.83 1.10 -13.38
C GLN A 67 14.08 -0.34 -12.94
N GLU A 68 15.06 -0.60 -12.07
CA GLU A 68 15.31 -1.94 -11.54
C GLU A 68 14.12 -2.42 -10.68
N ILE A 69 13.60 -1.57 -9.79
CA ILE A 69 12.43 -1.91 -8.95
C ILE A 69 11.19 -2.16 -9.83
N ALA A 70 10.99 -1.36 -10.87
CA ALA A 70 9.82 -1.45 -11.77
C ALA A 70 9.77 -2.77 -12.57
N LYS A 71 10.86 -3.55 -12.61
CA LYS A 71 10.86 -4.89 -13.24
C LYS A 71 9.99 -5.89 -12.49
N LYS A 72 9.77 -5.69 -11.19
CA LYS A 72 8.97 -6.60 -10.35
C LYS A 72 7.77 -5.92 -9.71
N ILE A 73 7.91 -4.65 -9.37
CA ILE A 73 6.87 -3.91 -8.66
C ILE A 73 6.15 -3.03 -9.67
N PRO A 74 4.82 -3.19 -9.85
CA PRO A 74 4.09 -2.52 -10.92
C PRO A 74 3.80 -1.05 -10.56
N PHE A 75 4.76 -0.15 -10.76
CA PHE A 75 4.58 1.30 -10.63
C PHE A 75 5.16 2.05 -11.83
N GLU A 76 4.75 3.30 -12.00
CA GLU A 76 5.26 4.14 -13.08
C GLU A 76 6.51 4.92 -12.65
N VAL A 77 7.61 4.75 -13.38
CA VAL A 77 8.91 5.37 -13.05
C VAL A 77 8.86 6.90 -13.16
N GLU A 78 8.28 7.42 -14.23
CA GLU A 78 8.35 8.87 -14.53
C GLU A 78 7.61 9.73 -13.50
N PRO A 79 6.37 9.40 -13.05
CA PRO A 79 5.70 10.16 -12.00
C PRO A 79 6.52 10.23 -10.69
N VAL A 80 7.12 9.11 -10.27
CA VAL A 80 7.95 9.06 -9.07
C VAL A 80 9.21 9.91 -9.25
N LEU A 81 9.85 9.84 -10.41
CA LEU A 81 11.04 10.62 -10.71
C LEU A 81 10.76 12.14 -10.75
N LEU A 82 9.61 12.54 -11.28
CA LEU A 82 9.18 13.95 -11.28
C LEU A 82 8.98 14.46 -9.84
N GLN A 83 8.22 13.73 -9.02
CA GLN A 83 8.01 14.07 -7.60
C GLN A 83 9.33 14.15 -6.81
N PHE A 84 10.24 13.22 -7.09
CA PHE A 84 11.59 13.24 -6.53
C PHE A 84 12.34 14.51 -6.90
N ASN A 85 12.38 14.87 -8.18
CA ASN A 85 13.08 16.07 -8.65
C ASN A 85 12.50 17.36 -8.07
N ASP A 86 11.17 17.43 -7.94
CA ASP A 86 10.50 18.56 -7.29
C ASP A 86 10.92 18.66 -5.80
N SER A 87 10.93 17.53 -5.08
CA SER A 87 11.37 17.48 -3.67
C SER A 87 12.84 17.91 -3.52
N VAL A 88 13.72 17.49 -4.43
CA VAL A 88 15.14 17.88 -4.43
C VAL A 88 15.31 19.37 -4.73
N ARG A 89 14.50 19.93 -5.64
CA ARG A 89 14.51 21.36 -5.96
C ARG A 89 14.10 22.20 -4.75
N GLU A 90 13.07 21.76 -4.02
CA GLU A 90 12.59 22.45 -2.82
C GLU A 90 13.56 22.36 -1.65
N LEU A 91 14.14 21.18 -1.42
CA LEU A 91 15.10 20.94 -0.33
C LEU A 91 16.46 21.64 -0.60
N GLY A 92 16.84 21.76 -1.87
CA GLY A 92 18.19 22.12 -2.30
C GLY A 92 19.11 20.91 -2.34
N SER A 93 19.79 20.70 -3.47
CA SER A 93 20.59 19.49 -3.74
C SER A 93 21.72 19.22 -2.74
N HIS A 94 22.25 20.26 -2.10
CA HIS A 94 23.31 20.16 -1.09
C HIS A 94 22.84 19.50 0.23
N ASN A 95 21.53 19.44 0.46
CA ASN A 95 20.93 18.82 1.64
C ASN A 95 20.47 17.38 1.38
N LEU A 96 20.63 16.88 0.16
CA LEU A 96 20.12 15.57 -0.25
C LEU A 96 21.05 14.42 0.21
N THR A 97 20.77 13.88 1.39
CA THR A 97 21.43 12.67 1.87
C THR A 97 20.90 11.40 1.17
N ASP A 98 21.57 10.27 1.35
CA ASP A 98 21.13 8.99 0.78
C ASP A 98 19.80 8.54 1.40
N GLU A 99 19.59 8.78 2.70
CA GLU A 99 18.37 8.46 3.44
C GLU A 99 17.19 9.30 2.97
N LEU A 100 17.41 10.61 2.76
CA LEU A 100 16.39 11.48 2.17
C LEU A 100 16.07 11.06 0.74
N SER A 101 17.08 10.63 -0.02
CA SER A 101 16.86 10.09 -1.36
C SER A 101 15.98 8.84 -1.32
N ALA A 102 16.26 7.89 -0.42
CA ALA A 102 15.43 6.71 -0.22
C ALA A 102 13.99 7.07 0.20
N ASN A 103 13.82 8.04 1.11
CA ASN A 103 12.50 8.51 1.52
C ASN A 103 11.69 9.06 0.34
N PHE A 104 12.29 9.92 -0.48
CA PHE A 104 11.63 10.52 -1.63
C PHE A 104 11.45 9.58 -2.84
N LEU A 105 12.09 8.41 -2.85
CA LEU A 105 11.91 7.41 -3.91
C LEU A 105 10.97 6.28 -3.47
N ILE A 106 11.20 5.69 -2.31
CA ILE A 106 10.47 4.49 -1.83
C ILE A 106 9.11 4.86 -1.27
N GLY A 107 9.02 5.96 -0.52
CA GLY A 107 7.77 6.45 0.07
C GLY A 107 6.66 6.62 -0.99
N PRO A 108 6.92 7.38 -2.07
CA PRO A 108 5.96 7.55 -3.17
C PRO A 108 5.57 6.26 -3.88
N ILE A 109 6.50 5.33 -4.11
CA ILE A 109 6.19 4.02 -4.72
C ILE A 109 5.15 3.29 -3.87
N ARG A 110 5.45 3.11 -2.58
CA ARG A 110 4.57 2.40 -1.65
C ARG A 110 3.19 3.08 -1.56
N GLN A 111 3.17 4.40 -1.42
CA GLN A 111 1.93 5.16 -1.36
C GLN A 111 1.11 5.01 -2.65
N SER A 112 1.74 5.12 -3.82
CA SER A 112 1.08 4.98 -5.12
C SER A 112 0.45 3.59 -5.28
N LEU A 113 1.18 2.53 -4.94
CA LEU A 113 0.65 1.17 -4.96
C LEU A 113 -0.56 1.03 -4.02
N GLN A 114 -0.40 1.47 -2.78
CA GLN A 114 -1.47 1.40 -1.79
C GLN A 114 -2.74 2.13 -2.23
N THR A 115 -2.60 3.37 -2.70
CA THR A 115 -3.73 4.17 -3.19
C THR A 115 -4.39 3.48 -4.39
N ARG A 116 -3.62 3.04 -5.38
CA ARG A 116 -4.16 2.38 -6.57
C ARG A 116 -4.96 1.11 -6.22
N GLU A 117 -4.38 0.22 -5.43
CA GLU A 117 -5.03 -1.04 -5.06
C GLU A 117 -6.28 -0.79 -4.21
N PHE A 118 -6.22 0.18 -3.29
CA PHE A 118 -7.36 0.54 -2.46
C PHE A 118 -8.50 1.18 -3.27
N GLU A 119 -8.20 2.10 -4.19
CA GLU A 119 -9.19 2.73 -5.06
C GLU A 119 -9.86 1.72 -5.99
N ALA A 120 -9.09 0.79 -6.56
CA ALA A 120 -9.64 -0.30 -7.37
C ALA A 120 -10.59 -1.18 -6.55
N CYS A 121 -10.18 -1.58 -5.35
CA CYS A 121 -11.00 -2.36 -4.42
C CYS A 121 -12.30 -1.62 -4.06
N MET A 122 -12.22 -0.32 -3.76
CA MET A 122 -13.38 0.49 -3.40
C MET A 122 -14.33 0.72 -4.58
N TYR A 123 -13.80 0.82 -5.80
CA TYR A 123 -14.60 0.91 -7.02
C TYR A 123 -15.44 -0.35 -7.24
N GLU A 124 -14.86 -1.54 -7.06
CA GLU A 124 -15.57 -2.82 -7.16
C GLU A 124 -16.66 -2.94 -6.09
N ILE A 125 -16.34 -2.65 -4.83
CA ILE A 125 -17.28 -2.64 -3.71
C ILE A 125 -18.45 -1.70 -3.98
N ARG A 126 -18.18 -0.50 -4.47
CA ARG A 126 -19.20 0.49 -4.82
C ARG A 126 -20.16 -0.06 -5.88
N ASN A 127 -19.63 -0.61 -6.97
CA ASN A 127 -20.46 -1.11 -8.06
C ASN A 127 -21.34 -2.28 -7.63
N GLU A 128 -20.78 -3.22 -6.87
CA GLU A 128 -21.53 -4.36 -6.32
C GLU A 128 -22.63 -3.89 -5.34
N ALA A 129 -22.33 -2.94 -4.45
CA ALA A 129 -23.32 -2.39 -3.52
C ALA A 129 -24.49 -1.68 -4.25
N ILE A 130 -24.19 -0.93 -5.32
CA ILE A 130 -25.21 -0.28 -6.16
C ILE A 130 -26.10 -1.34 -6.83
N GLN A 131 -25.49 -2.39 -7.38
CA GLN A 131 -26.23 -3.48 -8.01
C GLN A 131 -27.14 -4.20 -7.01
N ARG A 132 -26.67 -4.45 -5.78
CA ARG A 132 -27.45 -5.11 -4.72
C ARG A 132 -28.63 -4.27 -4.23
N LEU A 133 -28.48 -2.96 -4.13
CA LEU A 133 -29.60 -2.06 -3.77
C LEU A 133 -30.69 -2.08 -4.85
N GLY A 134 -30.32 -2.10 -6.12
CA GLY A 134 -31.27 -2.27 -7.24
C GLY A 134 -32.30 -1.14 -7.39
N ARG A 135 -31.96 0.10 -6.99
CA ARG A 135 -32.83 1.29 -7.07
C ARG A 135 -32.21 2.38 -7.93
N ASP A 136 -33.05 3.27 -8.48
CA ASP A 136 -32.62 4.38 -9.34
C ASP A 136 -31.71 5.39 -8.62
N ASP A 137 -31.88 5.54 -7.30
CA ASP A 137 -31.08 6.43 -6.45
C ASP A 137 -29.92 5.72 -5.74
N ALA A 138 -29.69 4.42 -6.01
CA ALA A 138 -28.69 3.60 -5.33
C ALA A 138 -27.27 4.19 -5.40
N ALA A 139 -26.87 4.73 -6.55
CA ALA A 139 -25.55 5.33 -6.71
C ALA A 139 -25.32 6.49 -5.73
N LYS A 140 -26.31 7.38 -5.60
CA LYS A 140 -26.23 8.51 -4.68
C LYS A 140 -26.20 8.05 -3.21
N ILE A 141 -27.06 7.09 -2.86
CA ILE A 141 -27.11 6.53 -1.49
C ILE A 141 -25.77 5.89 -1.12
N VAL A 142 -25.21 5.07 -2.00
CA VAL A 142 -23.92 4.40 -1.77
C VAL A 142 -22.79 5.42 -1.65
N ASP A 143 -22.76 6.43 -2.51
CA ASP A 143 -21.73 7.47 -2.45
C ASP A 143 -21.79 8.28 -1.14
N ASP A 144 -22.99 8.64 -0.70
CA ASP A 144 -23.21 9.33 0.58
C ASP A 144 -22.75 8.45 1.76
N ARG A 145 -23.05 7.13 1.73
CA ARG A 145 -22.63 6.17 2.76
C ARG A 145 -21.11 5.93 2.77
N ILE A 146 -20.49 5.81 1.60
CA ILE A 146 -19.03 5.70 1.48
C ILE A 146 -18.36 6.93 2.10
N SER A 147 -18.85 8.13 1.76
CA SER A 147 -18.34 9.39 2.33
C SER A 147 -18.46 9.43 3.87
N ASP A 148 -19.62 9.03 4.39
CA ASP A 148 -19.83 8.90 5.85
C ASP A 148 -18.84 7.91 6.48
N PHE A 149 -18.63 6.75 5.87
CA PHE A 149 -17.72 5.72 6.38
C PHE A 149 -16.25 6.18 6.37
N TYR A 150 -15.83 6.90 5.34
CA TYR A 150 -14.51 7.55 5.33
C TYR A 150 -14.38 8.55 6.48
N SER A 151 -15.38 9.41 6.69
CA SER A 151 -15.33 10.44 7.74
C SER A 151 -15.27 9.86 9.14
N LYS A 152 -15.91 8.71 9.36
CA LYS A 152 -15.96 8.00 10.64
C LYS A 152 -14.79 7.04 10.85
N ASN A 153 -13.90 6.87 9.88
CA ASN A 153 -12.86 5.83 9.86
C ASN A 153 -13.47 4.45 10.13
N GLU A 154 -14.52 4.11 9.37
CA GLU A 154 -15.17 2.79 9.47
C GLU A 154 -14.12 1.68 9.35
N PHE A 155 -14.27 0.65 10.19
CA PHE A 155 -13.27 -0.40 10.38
C PHE A 155 -12.91 -1.12 9.08
N SER A 156 -13.91 -1.55 8.31
CA SER A 156 -13.72 -2.29 7.06
C SER A 156 -12.96 -1.45 6.04
N VAL A 157 -13.35 -0.18 5.87
CA VAL A 157 -12.64 0.78 5.00
C VAL A 157 -11.19 0.97 5.45
N SER A 158 -10.97 1.17 6.76
CA SER A 158 -9.65 1.41 7.35
C SER A 158 -8.71 0.20 7.22
N MET A 159 -9.25 -1.02 7.31
CA MET A 159 -8.50 -2.26 7.11
C MET A 159 -8.22 -2.54 5.64
N LEU A 160 -9.21 -2.35 4.76
CA LEU A 160 -9.07 -2.55 3.31
C LEU A 160 -7.93 -1.71 2.72
N HIS A 161 -7.67 -0.52 3.24
CA HIS A 161 -6.56 0.33 2.82
C HIS A 161 -5.19 -0.37 2.88
N ASN A 162 -4.94 -1.16 3.91
CA ASN A 162 -3.69 -1.90 4.05
C ASN A 162 -3.79 -3.32 3.48
N LEU A 163 -4.97 -3.94 3.55
CA LEU A 163 -5.21 -5.28 2.96
C LEU A 163 -5.08 -5.28 1.44
N ALA A 164 -5.53 -4.22 0.75
CA ALA A 164 -5.41 -4.12 -0.70
C ALA A 164 -3.94 -4.13 -1.15
N LEU A 165 -3.08 -3.36 -0.46
CA LEU A 165 -1.63 -3.43 -0.70
C LEU A 165 -1.08 -4.84 -0.42
N LEU A 166 -1.44 -5.44 0.71
CA LEU A 166 -0.96 -6.78 1.06
C LEU A 166 -1.38 -7.83 0.01
N ASN A 167 -2.60 -7.74 -0.52
CA ASN A 167 -3.09 -8.63 -1.57
C ASN A 167 -2.18 -8.57 -2.80
N LEU A 168 -1.85 -7.36 -3.26
CA LEU A 168 -0.87 -7.18 -4.33
C LEU A 168 0.49 -7.79 -3.95
N LEU A 169 1.03 -7.49 -2.76
CA LEU A 169 2.34 -8.00 -2.36
C LEU A 169 2.38 -9.53 -2.31
N THR A 170 1.31 -10.19 -1.83
CA THR A 170 1.23 -11.66 -1.83
C THR A 170 1.14 -12.23 -3.25
N SER A 171 0.54 -11.52 -4.20
CA SER A 171 0.54 -11.95 -5.60
C SER A 171 1.93 -11.87 -6.26
N LEU A 172 2.78 -10.94 -5.81
CA LEU A 172 4.12 -10.72 -6.36
C LEU A 172 5.19 -11.59 -5.68
N PHE A 173 5.08 -11.77 -4.37
CA PHE A 173 6.14 -12.35 -3.53
C PHE A 173 5.67 -13.50 -2.63
N GLY A 174 4.37 -13.77 -2.58
CA GLY A 174 3.78 -14.82 -1.74
C GLY A 174 3.87 -16.21 -2.36
N THR A 175 3.66 -17.21 -1.50
CA THR A 175 3.28 -18.56 -1.95
C THR A 175 1.79 -18.57 -2.30
N GLU A 176 1.35 -19.54 -3.10
CA GLU A 176 -0.08 -19.75 -3.39
C GLU A 176 -0.91 -19.80 -2.09
N GLU A 177 -0.43 -20.52 -1.06
CA GLU A 177 -1.13 -20.59 0.24
C GLU A 177 -1.29 -19.21 0.90
N SER A 178 -0.27 -18.36 0.86
CA SER A 178 -0.34 -17.02 1.47
C SER A 178 -1.24 -16.08 0.69
N LYS A 179 -1.23 -16.21 -0.65
CA LYS A 179 -2.07 -15.45 -1.57
C LYS A 179 -3.54 -15.82 -1.35
N ASP A 180 -3.89 -17.10 -1.42
CA ASP A 180 -5.26 -17.58 -1.20
C ASP A 180 -5.81 -17.12 0.16
N ARG A 181 -5.00 -17.22 1.21
CA ARG A 181 -5.38 -16.76 2.55
C ARG A 181 -5.68 -15.26 2.59
N VAL A 182 -4.82 -14.43 2.00
CA VAL A 182 -5.04 -12.97 2.00
C VAL A 182 -6.22 -12.61 1.10
N THR A 183 -6.39 -13.25 -0.06
CA THR A 183 -7.54 -13.04 -0.94
C THR A 183 -8.85 -13.34 -0.21
N LEU A 184 -8.95 -14.49 0.47
CA LEU A 184 -10.14 -14.82 1.27
C LEU A 184 -10.46 -13.78 2.36
N ILE A 185 -9.43 -13.24 3.02
CA ILE A 185 -9.60 -12.19 4.02
C ILE A 185 -10.09 -10.89 3.36
N VAL A 186 -9.48 -10.50 2.24
CA VAL A 186 -9.89 -9.29 1.48
C VAL A 186 -11.36 -9.43 1.06
N GLU A 187 -11.75 -10.56 0.48
CA GLU A 187 -13.12 -10.85 0.07
C GLU A 187 -14.12 -10.74 1.23
N GLN A 188 -13.76 -11.25 2.42
CA GLN A 188 -14.60 -11.10 3.63
C GLN A 188 -14.83 -9.63 4.00
N PHE A 189 -13.77 -8.81 3.97
CA PHE A 189 -13.87 -7.38 4.27
C PHE A 189 -14.65 -6.62 3.18
N CYS A 190 -14.47 -6.99 1.91
CA CYS A 190 -15.25 -6.45 0.80
C CYS A 190 -16.73 -6.76 0.99
N GLU A 191 -17.09 -8.01 1.26
CA GLU A 191 -18.47 -8.46 1.44
C GLU A 191 -19.15 -7.80 2.65
N GLU A 192 -18.42 -7.67 3.77
CA GLU A 192 -18.90 -6.95 4.95
C GLU A 192 -19.23 -5.50 4.61
N LEU A 193 -18.32 -4.81 3.88
CA LEU A 193 -18.53 -3.43 3.50
C LEU A 193 -19.67 -3.28 2.48
N ILE A 194 -19.75 -4.15 1.48
CA ILE A 194 -20.85 -4.17 0.50
C ILE A 194 -22.19 -4.31 1.23
N THR A 195 -22.30 -5.25 2.16
CA THR A 195 -23.54 -5.49 2.93
C THR A 195 -23.95 -4.26 3.73
N LYS A 196 -23.01 -3.57 4.37
CA LYS A 196 -23.27 -2.31 5.10
C LYS A 196 -23.69 -1.17 4.17
N LEU A 197 -23.09 -1.10 2.97
CA LEU A 197 -23.42 -0.08 1.98
C LEU A 197 -24.75 -0.35 1.29
N SER A 198 -25.20 -1.60 1.22
CA SER A 198 -26.45 -2.02 0.57
C SER A 198 -27.60 -2.31 1.53
N SER A 199 -27.41 -2.20 2.85
CA SER A 199 -28.50 -2.41 3.82
C SER A 199 -29.49 -1.24 3.78
N ASP A 200 -30.79 -1.52 3.79
CA ASP A 200 -31.83 -0.46 3.83
C ASP A 200 -31.72 0.44 5.07
#